data_AF-A0A845D779-F1
#
_entry.id   AF-A0A845D779-F1
#
_cell.length_a   1.000
_cell.length_b   1.000
_cell.length_c   1.000
_cell.angle_alpha   90.00
_cell.angle_beta   90.00
_cell.angle_gamma   90.00
#
_symmetry.space_group_name_H-M   'P 1'
#
loop_
_entity.id
_entity.type
_entity.pdbx_description
1 polymer ?
#
loop_
_entity_poly.entity_id
_entity_poly.type
_entity_poly.pdbx_seq_one_letter_code
_entity_poly.pdbx_strand_id
1 'polypeptide(L)'
;MILRSTVSKLREALLTASKTLRPPSSQRGLSPVQKQILRSLLDGATLKSHRYLDGGKEYVLHPLYGDATQVPLQEVQGLEEQGLLLSNHKFPAATLYLSQQGRRVYELE
;
A
#
# COMPACT_ATOMS: atom_id res chain seq x y z
N MET A 1 -16.22 42.68 -26.04
CA MET A 1 -15.33 41.52 -26.36
C MET A 1 -14.21 41.41 -25.31
N ILE A 2 -14.54 41.25 -24.01
CA ILE A 2 -13.55 41.24 -22.90
C ILE A 2 -13.97 40.26 -21.80
N LEU A 3 -14.33 39.02 -22.14
CA LEU A 3 -14.74 38.02 -21.13
C LEU A 3 -14.13 36.61 -21.32
N ARG A 4 -13.22 36.42 -22.29
CA ARG A 4 -12.61 35.10 -22.55
C ARG A 4 -11.18 34.93 -22.02
N SER A 5 -10.50 36.01 -21.63
CA SER A 5 -9.08 35.95 -21.20
C SER A 5 -8.89 35.69 -19.70
N THR A 6 -9.85 36.08 -18.87
CA THR A 6 -9.78 35.94 -17.40
C THR A 6 -10.05 34.50 -16.93
N VAL A 7 -10.99 33.80 -17.58
CA VAL A 7 -11.31 32.39 -17.27
C VAL A 7 -10.14 31.45 -17.58
N SER A 8 -9.37 31.76 -18.64
CA SER A 8 -8.22 30.95 -19.06
C SER A 8 -7.05 31.07 -18.07
N LYS A 9 -6.77 32.28 -17.58
CA LYS A 9 -5.74 32.50 -16.54
C LYS A 9 -6.10 31.85 -15.20
N LEU A 10 -7.39 31.83 -14.84
CA LEU A 10 -7.87 31.17 -13.62
C LEU A 10 -7.76 29.64 -13.72
N ARG A 11 -7.99 29.06 -14.91
CA ARG A 11 -7.78 27.62 -15.17
C ARG A 11 -6.32 27.22 -15.11
N GLU A 12 -5.40 28.01 -15.68
CA GLU A 12 -3.96 27.76 -15.57
C GLU A 12 -3.45 27.87 -14.14
N ALA A 13 -3.94 28.85 -13.37
CA ALA A 13 -3.60 29.00 -11.96
C ALA A 13 -4.13 27.83 -11.10
N LEU A 14 -5.35 27.34 -11.38
CA LEU A 14 -5.92 26.16 -10.69
C LEU A 14 -5.22 24.86 -11.08
N LEU A 15 -4.79 24.69 -12.34
CA LEU A 15 -3.99 23.54 -12.77
C LEU A 15 -2.57 23.56 -12.17
N THR A 16 -2.01 24.76 -11.93
CA THR A 16 -0.71 24.92 -11.26
C THR A 16 -0.82 24.69 -9.75
N ALA A 17 -1.90 25.17 -9.10
CA ALA A 17 -2.16 24.94 -7.67
C ALA A 17 -2.56 23.49 -7.34
N SER A 18 -3.11 22.76 -8.31
CA SER A 18 -3.38 21.32 -8.17
C SER A 18 -2.11 20.47 -8.24
N LYS A 19 -1.00 21.06 -8.70
CA LYS A 19 0.31 20.39 -8.83
C LYS A 19 1.12 20.40 -7.53
N THR A 20 0.68 21.14 -6.51
CA THR A 20 1.40 21.31 -5.23
C THR A 20 0.72 20.64 -4.02
N LEU A 21 -0.34 19.86 -4.20
CA LEU A 21 -1.03 19.13 -3.12
C LEU A 21 -0.92 17.61 -3.26
N ARG A 22 0.33 17.15 -3.32
CA ARG A 22 0.82 15.89 -2.72
C ARG A 22 2.32 15.84 -3.04
N PRO A 23 3.22 15.67 -2.06
CA PRO A 23 4.57 15.28 -2.42
C PRO A 23 4.45 13.99 -3.25
N PRO A 24 5.09 13.87 -4.42
CA PRO A 24 5.34 12.56 -4.97
C PRO A 24 6.13 11.85 -3.87
N SER A 25 5.55 10.81 -3.27
CA SER A 25 6.30 9.78 -2.55
C SER A 25 7.24 9.16 -3.58
N SER A 26 8.31 9.90 -3.82
CA SER A 26 9.32 9.69 -4.82
C SER A 26 10.02 8.41 -4.41
N GLN A 27 9.76 7.32 -5.13
CA GLN A 27 10.55 6.09 -5.14
C GLN A 27 11.32 5.82 -3.85
N ARG A 28 10.63 5.60 -2.73
CA ARG A 28 11.25 4.86 -1.64
C ARG A 28 11.11 3.40 -2.04
N GLY A 29 12.21 2.85 -2.56
CA GLY A 29 12.31 1.41 -2.81
C GLY A 29 11.85 0.62 -1.59
N LEU A 30 11.40 -0.60 -1.83
CA LEU A 30 10.84 -1.45 -0.78
C LEU A 30 11.86 -1.67 0.34
N SER A 31 11.41 -1.57 1.60
CA SER A 31 12.24 -1.95 2.74
C SER A 31 12.62 -3.44 2.66
N PRO A 32 13.71 -3.89 3.30
CA PRO A 32 14.04 -5.31 3.36
C PRO A 32 12.89 -6.17 3.91
N VAL A 33 12.14 -5.66 4.89
CA VAL A 33 10.99 -6.35 5.47
C VAL A 33 9.84 -6.42 4.47
N GLN A 34 9.56 -5.33 3.75
CA GLN A 34 8.56 -5.30 2.68
C GLN A 34 8.88 -6.30 1.56
N LYS A 35 10.13 -6.33 1.11
CA LYS A 35 10.60 -7.32 0.13
C LYS A 35 10.36 -8.74 0.63
N GLN A 36 10.69 -9.02 1.89
CA GLN A 36 10.48 -10.33 2.49
C GLN A 36 8.99 -10.71 2.57
N ILE A 37 8.10 -9.77 2.91
CA ILE A 37 6.65 -10.00 2.92
C ILE A 37 6.17 -10.37 1.51
N LEU A 38 6.49 -9.55 0.50
CA LEU A 38 6.05 -9.78 -0.87
C LEU A 38 6.58 -11.11 -1.43
N ARG A 39 7.85 -11.42 -1.17
CA ARG A 39 8.47 -12.71 -1.50
C ARG A 39 7.70 -13.87 -0.87
N SER A 40 7.44 -13.78 0.43
CA SER A 40 6.76 -14.86 1.16
C SER A 40 5.36 -15.10 0.60
N LEU A 41 4.63 -14.04 0.24
CA LEU A 41 3.30 -14.15 -0.38
C LEU A 41 3.37 -14.80 -1.77
N LEU A 42 4.41 -14.54 -2.56
CA LEU A 42 4.65 -15.23 -3.84
C LEU A 42 4.96 -16.71 -3.63
N ASP A 43 5.69 -17.04 -2.57
CA ASP A 43 6.03 -18.42 -2.19
C ASP A 43 4.83 -19.17 -1.55
N GLY A 44 3.64 -18.55 -1.49
CA GLY A 44 2.41 -19.17 -1.00
C GLY A 44 2.10 -18.93 0.47
N ALA A 45 2.86 -18.06 1.16
CA ALA A 45 2.51 -17.63 2.51
C ALA A 45 1.18 -16.85 2.53
N THR A 46 0.56 -16.78 3.70
CA THR A 46 -0.65 -15.99 3.94
C THR A 46 -0.38 -14.89 4.96
N LEU A 47 -0.67 -13.63 4.63
CA LEU A 47 -0.62 -12.53 5.58
C LEU A 47 -2.01 -12.26 6.13
N LYS A 48 -2.16 -12.24 7.46
CA LYS A 48 -3.42 -11.94 8.13
C LYS A 48 -3.31 -10.68 8.98
N SER A 49 -4.36 -9.89 8.98
CA SER A 49 -4.58 -8.78 9.89
C SER A 49 -5.58 -9.24 10.93
N HIS A 50 -5.18 -9.30 12.19
CA HIS A 50 -6.08 -9.58 13.31
C HIS A 50 -6.48 -8.27 13.99
N ARG A 51 -7.77 -8.12 14.24
CA ARG A 51 -8.31 -7.01 15.04
C ARG A 51 -8.76 -7.52 16.40
N TYR A 52 -8.31 -6.83 17.44
CA TYR A 52 -8.70 -7.06 18.82
C TYR A 52 -9.90 -6.18 19.20
N LEU A 53 -10.59 -6.57 20.27
CA LEU A 53 -11.78 -5.87 20.76
C LEU A 53 -11.46 -4.47 21.33
N ASP A 54 -10.23 -4.26 21.78
CA ASP A 54 -9.70 -2.97 22.22
C ASP A 54 -9.34 -2.03 21.04
N GLY A 55 -9.53 -2.49 19.79
CA GLY A 55 -9.16 -1.76 18.59
C GLY A 55 -7.73 -2.00 18.12
N GLY A 56 -6.94 -2.79 18.84
CA GLY A 56 -5.61 -3.22 18.45
C GLY A 56 -5.62 -3.94 17.11
N LYS A 57 -4.58 -3.73 16.31
CA LYS A 57 -4.39 -4.38 15.01
C LYS A 57 -2.99 -4.96 14.96
N GLU A 58 -2.89 -6.25 14.65
CA GLU A 58 -1.62 -6.92 14.39
C GLU A 58 -1.64 -7.58 13.03
N TYR A 59 -0.45 -7.78 12.47
CA TYR A 59 -0.27 -8.52 11.23
C TYR A 59 0.62 -9.73 11.48
N VAL A 60 0.20 -10.88 10.98
CA VAL A 60 0.88 -12.16 11.16
C VAL A 60 1.08 -12.81 9.80
N LEU A 61 2.33 -13.12 9.49
CA LEU A 61 2.72 -13.85 8.28
C LEU A 61 2.78 -15.34 8.60
N HIS A 62 1.97 -16.11 7.88
CA HIS A 62 1.93 -17.56 7.97
C HIS A 62 2.65 -18.15 6.75
N PRO A 63 3.91 -18.58 6.89
CA PRO A 63 4.61 -19.25 5.80
C PRO A 63 3.94 -20.60 5.47
N LEU A 64 4.25 -21.15 4.29
CA LEU A 64 3.78 -22.49 3.92
C LEU A 64 4.36 -23.57 4.84
N TYR A 65 5.58 -23.35 5.33
CA TYR A 65 6.30 -24.22 6.26
C TYR A 65 6.92 -23.39 7.38
N GLY A 66 6.82 -23.87 8.62
CA GLY A 66 7.38 -23.22 9.80
C GLY A 66 6.38 -22.36 10.56
N ASP A 67 6.89 -21.58 11.50
CA ASP A 67 6.07 -20.83 12.45
C ASP A 67 5.58 -19.49 11.92
N ALA A 68 4.39 -19.11 12.35
CA ALA A 68 3.81 -17.81 12.05
C ALA A 68 4.63 -16.71 12.75
N THR A 69 4.90 -15.62 12.03
CA THR A 69 5.74 -14.52 12.54
C THR A 69 4.97 -13.20 12.49
N GLN A 70 5.04 -12.41 13.55
CA GLN A 70 4.44 -11.08 13.59
C GLN A 70 5.23 -10.13 12.69
N VAL A 71 4.51 -9.27 11.97
CA VAL A 71 5.08 -8.33 11.01
C VAL A 71 4.84 -6.90 11.50
N PRO A 72 5.82 -5.97 11.39
CA PRO A 72 5.62 -4.60 11.78
C PRO A 72 4.47 -3.93 11.01
N LEU A 73 3.58 -3.26 11.74
CA LEU A 73 2.39 -2.61 11.18
C LEU A 73 2.73 -1.57 10.11
N GLN A 74 3.78 -0.78 10.30
CA GLN A 74 4.19 0.27 9.36
C GLN A 74 4.61 -0.31 8.00
N GLU A 75 5.24 -1.49 8.00
CA GLU A 75 5.71 -2.14 6.76
C GLU A 75 4.52 -2.60 5.92
N VAL A 76 3.50 -3.18 6.57
CA VAL A 76 2.28 -3.63 5.89
C VAL A 76 1.44 -2.44 5.41
N GLN A 77 1.29 -1.40 6.24
CA GLN A 77 0.57 -0.18 5.84
C GLN A 77 1.23 0.49 4.64
N GLY A 78 2.57 0.59 4.62
CA GLY A 78 3.28 1.13 3.48
C GLY A 78 3.03 0.36 2.18
N LEU A 79 2.82 -0.97 2.25
CA LEU A 79 2.46 -1.78 1.08
C LEU A 79 0.99 -1.60 0.66
N GLU A 80 0.07 -1.49 1.62
CA GLU A 80 -1.36 -1.21 1.37
C GLU A 80 -1.53 0.19 0.72
N GLU A 81 -0.84 1.21 1.24
CA GLU A 81 -0.87 2.59 0.71
C GLU A 81 -0.31 2.69 -0.71
N GLN A 82 0.68 1.85 -1.05
CA GLN A 82 1.23 1.73 -2.41
C GLN A 82 0.36 0.85 -3.33
N GLY A 83 -0.73 0.26 -2.83
CA GLY A 83 -1.60 -0.63 -3.60
C GLY A 83 -0.95 -1.97 -3.96
N LEU A 84 0.10 -2.38 -3.24
CA LEU A 84 0.82 -3.64 -3.48
C LEU A 84 0.14 -4.83 -2.79
N LEU A 85 -0.65 -4.55 -1.74
CA LEU A 85 -1.50 -5.52 -1.05
C LEU A 85 -2.97 -5.14 -1.15
N LEU A 86 -3.84 -6.15 -1.18
CA LEU A 86 -5.29 -6.04 -1.13
C LEU A 86 -5.83 -6.83 0.05
N SER A 87 -6.85 -6.30 0.72
CA SER A 87 -7.49 -6.97 1.86
C SER A 87 -8.85 -7.56 1.45
N ASN A 88 -9.24 -8.70 2.02
CA ASN A 88 -10.62 -9.18 1.91
C ASN A 88 -11.61 -8.48 2.86
N HIS A 89 -11.11 -7.57 3.72
CA HIS A 89 -11.93 -6.76 4.64
C HIS A 89 -12.87 -7.56 5.56
N LYS A 90 -12.50 -8.80 5.93
CA LYS A 90 -13.28 -9.62 6.88
C LYS A 90 -12.92 -9.32 8.34
N PHE A 91 -13.91 -9.42 9.22
CA PHE A 91 -13.75 -9.32 10.68
C PHE A 91 -13.94 -10.70 11.33
N PRO A 92 -13.21 -11.05 12.42
CA PRO A 92 -12.17 -10.28 13.11
C PRO A 92 -10.78 -10.36 12.47
N ALA A 93 -10.59 -11.28 11.51
CA ALA A 93 -9.34 -11.44 10.79
C ALA A 93 -9.55 -11.24 9.29
N ALA A 94 -8.78 -10.32 8.72
CA ALA A 94 -8.72 -10.09 7.28
C ALA A 94 -7.48 -10.77 6.70
N THR A 95 -7.60 -11.33 5.51
CA THR A 95 -6.45 -11.84 4.78
C THR A 95 -6.00 -10.78 3.78
N LEU A 96 -4.68 -10.55 3.73
CA LEU A 96 -4.05 -9.69 2.75
C LEU A 96 -3.43 -10.55 1.65
N TYR A 97 -3.61 -10.12 0.41
CA TYR A 97 -3.16 -10.78 -0.79
C TYR A 97 -2.31 -9.85 -1.62
N LEU A 98 -1.39 -10.43 -2.40
CA LEU A 98 -0.59 -9.69 -3.35
C LEU A 98 -1.48 -9.14 -4.47
N SER A 99 -1.38 -7.85 -4.75
CA SER A 99 -2.03 -7.26 -5.92
C SER A 99 -1.23 -7.58 -7.19
N GLN A 100 -1.83 -7.40 -8.37
CA GLN A 100 -1.08 -7.51 -9.63
C GLN A 100 0.09 -6.52 -9.68
N GLN A 101 -0.09 -5.32 -9.12
CA GLN A 101 0.99 -4.33 -9.02
C GLN A 101 2.07 -4.78 -8.05
N GLY A 102 1.70 -5.32 -6.88
CA GLY A 102 2.63 -5.89 -5.91
C GLY A 102 3.52 -6.96 -6.51
N ARG A 103 2.94 -7.85 -7.32
CA ARG A 103 3.69 -8.87 -8.06
C ARG A 103 4.70 -8.26 -9.03
N ARG A 104 4.26 -7.32 -9.87
CA ARG A 104 5.15 -6.68 -10.86
C ARG A 104 6.30 -5.92 -10.20
N VAL A 105 6.02 -5.19 -9.12
CA VAL A 105 7.05 -4.42 -8.41
C VAL A 105 8.11 -5.35 -7.82
N TYR A 106 7.71 -6.49 -7.25
CA TYR A 106 8.66 -7.46 -6.74
C TYR A 106 9.50 -8.12 -7.84
N GLU A 107 8.91 -8.45 -8.99
CA GLU A 107 9.62 -9.07 -10.13
C GLU A 107 10.65 -8.14 -10.81
N LEU A 108 10.60 -6.82 -10.55
CA LEU A 108 11.46 -5.80 -11.16
C LEU A 108 12.60 -5.31 -10.24
N GLU A 109 12.64 -5.76 -8.99
CA GLU A 109 13.70 -5.46 -7.99
C GLU A 109 14.80 -6.51 -8.00
#